data_AF-A0A529NX62-F1
#
_entry.id   AF-A0A529NX62-F1
#
_cell.length_a   1.000
_cell.length_b   1.000
_cell.length_c   1.000
_cell.angle_alpha   90.00
_cell.angle_beta   90.00
_cell.angle_gamma   90.00
#
_symmetry.space_group_name_H-M   'P 1'
#
loop_
_entity.id
_entity.type
_entity.pdbx_description
1 polymer ?
#
loop_
_entity_poly.entity_id
_entity_poly.type
_entity_poly.pdbx_seq_one_letter_code
_entity_poly.pdbx_strand_id
1 'polypeptide(L)'
;MNSITIARPSIVQPVDPIWRSVRDEAMEAVNRDPLLAAFLYSTILNQESLEEAVIHRLAERLDHQDIGSDLIRQTFNAMLADDPDWSTTVRVDIKAYYDRDPACDRFIMPVLYFKGFHAIQTHRLAHWLWNQGRRDFALYLQSRSSSVFQTDINPAARIGKGIFLDHAT
;
A
#
# COMPACT_ATOMS: atom_id res chain seq x y z
N MET A 1 -16.38 -29.23 -45.77
CA MET A 1 -16.42 -27.91 -45.08
C MET A 1 -15.83 -28.12 -43.70
N ASN A 2 -14.55 -27.76 -43.49
CA ASN A 2 -13.89 -27.92 -42.19
C ASN A 2 -14.28 -26.75 -41.28
N SER A 3 -15.02 -27.06 -40.21
CA SER A 3 -15.35 -26.09 -39.17
C SER A 3 -14.12 -25.86 -38.30
N ILE A 4 -13.52 -24.69 -38.42
CA ILE A 4 -12.46 -24.21 -37.52
C ILE A 4 -13.16 -23.77 -36.22
N THR A 5 -13.04 -24.58 -35.17
CA THR A 5 -13.46 -24.17 -33.83
C THR A 5 -12.42 -23.20 -33.29
N ILE A 6 -12.75 -21.91 -33.31
CA ILE A 6 -11.94 -20.87 -32.67
C ILE A 6 -12.14 -21.01 -31.16
N ALA A 7 -11.16 -21.58 -30.45
CA ALA A 7 -11.14 -21.56 -28.99
C ALA A 7 -11.06 -20.10 -28.53
N ARG A 8 -12.05 -19.64 -27.77
CA ARG A 8 -11.98 -18.34 -27.09
C ARG A 8 -10.85 -18.42 -26.06
N PRO A 9 -9.84 -17.53 -26.10
CA PRO A 9 -8.92 -17.41 -24.98
C PRO A 9 -9.73 -16.95 -23.78
N SER A 10 -9.88 -17.84 -22.79
CA SER A 10 -10.45 -17.49 -21.49
C SER A 10 -9.38 -16.71 -20.73
N ILE A 11 -9.33 -15.41 -20.97
CA ILE A 11 -8.59 -14.49 -20.09
C ILE A 11 -9.38 -14.48 -18.78
N VAL A 12 -9.05 -15.40 -17.88
CA VAL A 12 -9.55 -15.37 -16.50
C VAL A 12 -9.05 -14.07 -15.91
N GLN A 13 -9.96 -13.12 -15.68
CA GLN A 13 -9.57 -11.91 -14.97
C GLN A 13 -9.07 -12.29 -13.58
N PRO A 14 -7.87 -11.86 -13.18
CA PRO A 14 -7.39 -12.09 -11.83
C PRO A 14 -8.40 -11.46 -10.85
N VAL A 15 -8.99 -12.30 -10.00
CA VAL A 15 -9.95 -11.86 -8.99
C VAL A 15 -9.16 -11.29 -7.82
N ASP A 16 -9.36 -10.01 -7.53
CA ASP A 16 -8.79 -9.36 -6.35
C ASP A 16 -9.91 -8.99 -5.36
N PRO A 17 -10.23 -9.88 -4.42
CA PRO A 17 -11.33 -9.65 -3.48
C PRO A 17 -11.00 -8.52 -2.50
N ILE A 18 -9.73 -8.33 -2.12
CA ILE A 18 -9.34 -7.28 -1.18
C ILE A 18 -9.51 -5.91 -1.85
N TRP A 19 -9.01 -5.74 -3.07
CA TRP A 19 -9.16 -4.46 -3.76
C TRP A 19 -10.63 -4.11 -4.00
N ARG A 20 -11.43 -5.09 -4.42
CA ARG A 20 -12.87 -4.90 -4.60
C ARG A 20 -13.54 -4.44 -3.30
N SER A 21 -13.29 -5.14 -2.18
CA SER A 21 -13.83 -4.76 -0.88
C SER A 21 -13.39 -3.36 -0.44
N VAL A 22 -12.12 -2.99 -0.64
CA VAL A 22 -11.62 -1.63 -0.33
C VAL A 22 -12.37 -0.56 -1.13
N ARG A 23 -12.64 -0.79 -2.42
CA ARG A 23 -13.41 0.15 -3.25
C ARG A 23 -14.88 0.24 -2.81
N ASP A 24 -15.52 -0.90 -2.54
CA ASP A 24 -16.92 -0.95 -2.09
C ASP A 24 -17.06 -0.23 -0.74
N GLU A 25 -16.16 -0.51 0.21
CA GLU A 25 -16.07 0.15 1.51
C GLU A 25 -15.81 1.65 1.39
N ALA A 26 -14.99 2.09 0.43
CA ALA A 26 -14.77 3.52 0.17
C ALA A 26 -16.05 4.20 -0.33
N MET A 27 -16.78 3.57 -1.25
CA MET A 27 -18.05 4.10 -1.76
C MET A 27 -19.11 4.20 -0.65
N GLU A 28 -19.21 3.18 0.20
CA GLU A 28 -20.09 3.23 1.38
C GLU A 28 -19.72 4.37 2.33
N ALA A 29 -18.41 4.61 2.56
CA ALA A 29 -17.95 5.70 3.40
C ALA A 29 -18.27 7.09 2.80
N VAL A 30 -18.15 7.25 1.48
CA VAL A 30 -18.58 8.49 0.77
C VAL A 30 -20.08 8.74 0.97
N ASN A 31 -20.90 7.71 0.83
CA ASN A 31 -22.36 7.84 1.01
C ASN A 31 -22.75 8.17 2.45
N ARG A 32 -21.98 7.66 3.43
CA ARG A 32 -22.22 7.90 4.86
C ARG A 32 -21.75 9.28 5.30
N ASP A 33 -20.60 9.73 4.83
CA ASP A 33 -20.02 11.03 5.17
C ASP A 33 -19.45 11.72 3.92
N PRO A 34 -20.26 12.53 3.22
CA PRO A 34 -19.84 13.23 2.01
C PRO A 34 -18.68 14.22 2.21
N LEU A 35 -18.38 14.64 3.45
CA LEU A 35 -17.23 15.52 3.73
C LEU A 35 -15.90 14.83 3.42
N LEU A 36 -15.86 13.49 3.49
CA LEU A 36 -14.68 12.70 3.17
C LEU A 36 -14.57 12.35 1.68
N ALA A 37 -15.52 12.77 0.83
CA ALA A 37 -15.57 12.38 -0.57
C ALA A 37 -14.27 12.71 -1.31
N ALA A 38 -13.79 13.95 -1.23
CA ALA A 38 -12.57 14.34 -1.92
C ALA A 38 -11.36 13.47 -1.53
N PHE A 39 -11.23 13.16 -0.23
CA PHE A 39 -10.18 12.30 0.31
C PHE A 39 -10.31 10.84 -0.19
N LEU A 40 -11.51 10.26 -0.14
CA LEU A 40 -11.74 8.88 -0.55
C LEU A 40 -11.64 8.69 -2.07
N TYR A 41 -12.07 9.69 -2.85
CA TYR A 41 -11.91 9.67 -4.30
C TYR A 41 -10.43 9.77 -4.70
N SER A 42 -9.67 10.70 -4.13
CA SER A 42 -8.26 10.84 -4.46
C SER A 42 -7.42 9.62 -4.03
N THR A 43 -7.70 9.05 -2.85
CA THR A 43 -6.89 7.96 -2.29
C THR A 43 -7.29 6.56 -2.76
N ILE A 44 -8.57 6.31 -3.03
CA ILE A 44 -9.08 4.97 -3.36
C ILE A 44 -9.79 4.95 -4.72
N LEU A 45 -10.88 5.71 -4.88
CA LEU A 45 -11.82 5.45 -5.98
C LEU A 45 -11.26 5.82 -7.36
N ASN A 46 -10.37 6.81 -7.44
CA ASN A 46 -9.68 7.20 -8.68
C ASN A 46 -8.41 6.40 -8.96
N GLN A 47 -8.00 5.51 -8.05
CA GLN A 47 -6.83 4.66 -8.24
C GLN A 47 -7.21 3.43 -9.06
N GLU A 48 -6.27 2.96 -9.90
CA GLU A 48 -6.51 1.81 -10.78
C GLU A 48 -6.31 0.47 -10.05
N SER A 49 -5.47 0.45 -9.02
CA SER A 49 -5.12 -0.74 -8.26
C SER A 49 -4.94 -0.45 -6.77
N LEU A 50 -4.87 -1.52 -5.97
CA LEU A 50 -4.59 -1.43 -4.54
C LEU A 50 -3.18 -0.87 -4.28
N GLU A 51 -2.22 -1.24 -5.12
CA GLU A 51 -0.84 -0.76 -5.08
C GLU A 51 -0.83 0.77 -5.23
N GLU A 52 -1.46 1.31 -6.29
CA GLU A 52 -1.52 2.75 -6.51
C GLU A 52 -2.20 3.49 -5.36
N ALA A 53 -3.25 2.90 -4.76
CA ALA A 53 -3.89 3.46 -3.57
C ALA A 53 -2.95 3.52 -2.35
N VAL A 54 -2.21 2.45 -2.08
CA VAL A 54 -1.24 2.39 -0.99
C VAL A 54 -0.07 3.35 -1.24
N ILE A 55 0.47 3.38 -2.47
CA ILE A 55 1.54 4.29 -2.88
C ILE A 55 1.09 5.74 -2.73
N HIS A 56 -0.11 6.07 -3.22
CA HIS A 56 -0.69 7.40 -3.10
C HIS A 56 -0.78 7.81 -1.63
N ARG A 57 -1.35 6.96 -0.78
CA ARG A 57 -1.52 7.28 0.63
C ARG A 57 -0.18 7.45 1.34
N LEU A 58 0.79 6.59 1.09
CA LEU A 58 2.12 6.67 1.70
C LEU A 58 2.86 7.93 1.27
N ALA A 59 2.82 8.27 -0.02
CA ALA A 59 3.47 9.45 -0.55
C ALA A 59 2.91 10.74 0.08
N GLU A 60 1.59 10.88 0.19
CA GLU A 60 0.98 12.03 0.87
C GLU A 60 1.35 12.10 2.35
N ARG A 61 1.46 10.95 3.03
CA ARG A 61 1.81 10.92 4.46
C ARG A 61 3.29 11.18 4.73
N LEU A 62 4.16 10.88 3.77
CA LEU A 62 5.61 11.07 3.87
C LEU A 62 6.11 12.37 3.25
N ASP A 63 5.22 13.15 2.60
CA ASP A 63 5.53 14.42 1.97
C ASP A 63 6.27 15.37 2.93
N HIS A 64 7.29 16.03 2.40
CA HIS A 64 8.11 16.99 3.14
C HIS A 64 8.74 18.00 2.19
N GLN A 65 9.09 19.18 2.70
CA GLN A 65 9.78 20.22 1.93
C GLN A 65 11.12 19.76 1.32
N ASP A 66 11.78 18.79 1.95
CA ASP A 66 13.07 18.26 1.47
C ASP A 66 12.88 17.21 0.35
N ILE A 67 11.83 16.39 0.46
CA ILE A 67 11.48 15.33 -0.48
C ILE A 67 9.96 15.28 -0.61
N GLY A 68 9.46 15.72 -1.77
CA GLY A 68 8.04 15.75 -2.06
C GLY A 68 7.43 14.38 -2.40
N SER A 69 6.12 14.29 -2.27
CA SER A 69 5.32 13.08 -2.53
C SER A 69 5.57 12.48 -3.91
N ASP A 70 5.80 13.29 -4.95
CA ASP A 70 6.07 12.81 -6.31
C ASP A 70 7.31 11.91 -6.39
N LEU A 71 8.40 12.28 -5.72
CA LEU A 71 9.61 11.47 -5.71
C LEU A 71 9.38 10.16 -4.95
N ILE A 72 8.59 10.19 -3.88
CA ILE A 72 8.22 9.00 -3.11
C ILE A 72 7.38 8.05 -3.97
N ARG A 73 6.37 8.57 -4.68
CA ARG A 73 5.54 7.80 -5.64
C ARG A 73 6.39 7.13 -6.72
N GLN A 74 7.26 7.91 -7.38
CA GLN A 74 8.14 7.39 -8.42
C GLN A 74 9.05 6.27 -7.89
N THR A 75 9.52 6.40 -6.64
CA THR A 75 10.40 5.40 -6.02
C THR A 75 9.64 4.13 -5.66
N PHE A 76 8.41 4.23 -5.14
CA PHE A 76 7.55 3.07 -4.95
C PHE A 76 7.23 2.37 -6.28
N ASN A 77 6.94 3.13 -7.35
CA ASN A 77 6.67 2.56 -8.66
C ASN A 77 7.89 1.82 -9.22
N ALA A 78 9.10 2.37 -9.00
CA ALA A 78 10.34 1.67 -9.36
C ALA A 78 10.53 0.38 -8.55
N MET A 79 10.23 0.39 -7.24
CA MET A 79 10.27 -0.80 -6.40
C MET A 79 9.24 -1.84 -6.87
N LEU A 80 8.01 -1.45 -7.17
CA LEU A 80 6.96 -2.38 -7.66
C LEU A 80 7.33 -3.00 -9.01
N ALA A 81 7.99 -2.23 -9.89
CA ALA A 81 8.47 -2.75 -11.17
C ALA A 81 9.63 -3.74 -11.01
N ASP A 82 10.51 -3.52 -10.03
CA ASP A 82 11.66 -4.39 -9.73
C ASP A 82 11.25 -5.64 -8.91
N ASP A 83 10.32 -5.49 -7.98
CA ASP A 83 9.79 -6.54 -7.10
C ASP A 83 8.25 -6.60 -7.13
N PRO A 84 7.66 -7.26 -8.15
CA PRO A 84 6.22 -7.42 -8.27
C PRO A 84 5.57 -8.20 -7.12
N ASP A 85 6.33 -9.00 -6.35
CA ASP A 85 5.82 -9.75 -5.20
C ASP A 85 5.37 -8.84 -4.04
N TRP A 86 5.75 -7.56 -4.07
CA TRP A 86 5.23 -6.55 -3.16
C TRP A 86 3.70 -6.45 -3.23
N SER A 87 3.10 -6.64 -4.40
CA SER A 87 1.64 -6.72 -4.61
C SER A 87 0.98 -7.75 -3.67
N THR A 88 1.52 -8.96 -3.63
CA THR A 88 1.00 -10.01 -2.73
C THR A 88 1.25 -9.65 -1.27
N THR A 89 2.42 -9.08 -0.98
CA THR A 89 2.82 -8.70 0.39
C THR A 89 1.87 -7.66 0.99
N VAL A 90 1.49 -6.63 0.24
CA VAL A 90 0.52 -5.61 0.66
C VAL A 90 -0.80 -6.25 1.08
N ARG A 91 -1.32 -7.17 0.27
CA ARG A 91 -2.59 -7.87 0.53
C ARG A 91 -2.53 -8.73 1.79
N VAL A 92 -1.44 -9.47 1.98
CA VAL A 92 -1.26 -10.32 3.17
C VAL A 92 -1.05 -9.47 4.43
N ASP A 93 -0.38 -8.32 4.34
CA ASP A 93 -0.25 -7.37 5.44
C ASP A 93 -1.63 -6.77 5.80
N ILE A 94 -2.44 -6.33 4.83
CA ILE A 94 -3.82 -5.85 5.08
C ILE A 94 -4.66 -6.94 5.77
N LYS A 95 -4.61 -8.16 5.25
CA LYS A 95 -5.35 -9.30 5.82
C LYS A 95 -4.90 -9.60 7.25
N ALA A 96 -3.61 -9.41 7.57
CA ALA A 96 -3.10 -9.62 8.93
C ALA A 96 -3.72 -8.66 9.95
N TYR A 97 -4.03 -7.41 9.56
CA TYR A 97 -4.80 -6.51 10.44
C TYR A 97 -6.24 -7.01 10.57
N TYR A 98 -6.92 -7.26 9.46
CA TYR A 98 -8.31 -7.74 9.46
C TYR A 98 -8.52 -9.02 10.29
N ASP A 99 -7.59 -9.97 10.20
CA ASP A 99 -7.71 -11.25 10.91
C ASP A 99 -7.38 -11.16 12.41
N ARG A 100 -6.55 -10.18 12.82
CA ARG A 100 -5.90 -10.21 14.14
C ARG A 100 -6.24 -9.02 15.04
N ASP A 101 -6.67 -7.90 14.46
CA ASP A 101 -7.08 -6.71 15.21
C ASP A 101 -8.60 -6.70 15.37
N PRO A 102 -9.14 -6.85 16.60
CA PRO A 102 -10.57 -6.77 16.85
C PRO A 102 -11.22 -5.43 16.45
N ALA A 103 -10.42 -4.36 16.34
CA ALA A 103 -10.88 -3.05 15.91
C ALA A 103 -10.85 -2.87 14.38
N CYS A 104 -10.28 -3.81 13.62
CA CYS A 104 -10.18 -3.76 12.17
C CYS A 104 -11.25 -4.62 11.50
N ASP A 105 -12.44 -4.07 11.30
CA ASP A 105 -13.57 -4.78 10.68
C ASP A 105 -13.70 -4.58 9.17
N ARG A 106 -12.78 -3.81 8.55
CA ARG A 106 -12.81 -3.42 7.12
C ARG A 106 -11.41 -3.38 6.52
N PHE A 107 -11.27 -3.80 5.26
CA PHE A 107 -9.97 -3.84 4.57
C PHE A 107 -9.40 -2.45 4.23
N ILE A 108 -10.23 -1.42 4.13
CA ILE A 108 -9.83 -0.03 3.88
C ILE A 108 -9.10 0.59 5.08
N MET A 109 -9.30 0.08 6.30
CA MET A 109 -8.78 0.72 7.51
C MET A 109 -7.25 0.73 7.58
N PRO A 110 -6.54 -0.39 7.33
CA PRO A 110 -5.09 -0.38 7.23
C PRO A 110 -4.58 0.56 6.14
N VAL A 111 -5.24 0.56 4.98
CA VAL A 111 -4.85 1.37 3.81
C VAL A 111 -4.92 2.86 4.13
N LEU A 112 -5.94 3.35 4.85
CA LEU A 112 -6.13 4.79 5.07
C LEU A 112 -5.54 5.31 6.38
N TYR A 113 -5.63 4.53 7.46
CA TYR A 113 -5.52 5.08 8.82
C TYR A 113 -4.38 4.49 9.65
N PHE A 114 -4.07 3.20 9.49
CA PHE A 114 -3.16 2.53 10.42
C PHE A 114 -1.71 2.85 10.13
N LYS A 115 -1.11 3.70 10.97
CA LYS A 115 0.30 4.10 10.80
C LYS A 115 1.29 2.93 10.93
N GLY A 116 0.95 1.87 11.66
CA GLY A 116 1.75 0.65 11.71
C GLY A 116 1.84 -0.04 10.35
N PHE A 117 0.72 -0.13 9.61
CA PHE A 117 0.72 -0.64 8.24
C PHE A 117 1.58 0.25 7.33
N HIS A 118 1.39 1.57 7.42
CA HIS A 118 2.17 2.52 6.64
C HIS A 118 3.68 2.41 6.92
N ALA A 119 4.07 2.30 8.18
CA ALA A 119 5.47 2.15 8.58
C ALA A 119 6.12 0.88 8.02
N ILE A 120 5.39 -0.25 8.00
CA ILE A 120 5.88 -1.49 7.39
C ILE A 120 6.12 -1.30 5.89
N GLN A 121 5.17 -0.70 5.16
CA GLN A 121 5.35 -0.48 3.73
C GLN A 121 6.47 0.52 3.42
N THR A 122 6.63 1.59 4.20
CA THR A 122 7.77 2.52 4.10
C THR A 122 9.09 1.82 4.38
N HIS A 123 9.14 0.95 5.38
CA HIS A 123 10.34 0.15 5.65
C HIS A 123 10.70 -0.76 4.47
N ARG A 124 9.71 -1.39 3.80
CA ARG A 124 9.99 -2.21 2.61
C ARG A 124 10.63 -1.39 1.49
N LEU A 125 10.14 -0.16 1.25
CA LEU A 125 10.79 0.76 0.31
C LEU A 125 12.22 1.11 0.73
N ALA A 126 12.43 1.43 2.00
CA ALA A 126 13.75 1.74 2.54
C ALA A 126 14.70 0.53 2.44
N HIS A 127 14.22 -0.69 2.71
CA HIS A 127 14.98 -1.93 2.60
C HIS A 127 15.39 -2.20 1.15
N TRP A 128 14.47 -2.03 0.22
CA TRP A 128 14.76 -2.14 -1.21
C TRP A 128 15.85 -1.14 -1.63
N LEU A 129 15.68 0.15 -1.30
CA LEU A 129 16.70 1.19 -1.58
C LEU A 129 18.06 0.86 -0.97
N TRP A 130 18.08 0.33 0.26
CA TRP A 130 19.30 -0.07 0.96
C TRP A 130 20.06 -1.15 0.17
N ASN A 131 19.34 -2.15 -0.34
CA ASN A 131 19.91 -3.24 -1.14
C ASN A 131 20.35 -2.79 -2.54
N GLN A 132 19.74 -1.73 -3.08
CA GLN A 132 20.16 -1.07 -4.33
C GLN A 132 21.34 -0.10 -4.12
N GLY A 133 21.91 -0.02 -2.91
CA GLY A 133 23.02 0.89 -2.59
C GLY A 133 22.62 2.36 -2.39
N ARG A 134 21.33 2.69 -2.49
CA ARG A 134 20.79 4.06 -2.27
C ARG A 134 20.59 4.33 -0.76
N ARG A 135 21.67 4.19 0.01
CA ARG A 135 21.63 4.17 1.49
C ARG A 135 21.12 5.47 2.11
N ASP A 136 21.49 6.63 1.57
CA ASP A 136 21.05 7.91 2.13
C ASP A 136 19.54 8.08 2.04
N PHE A 137 18.93 7.64 0.92
CA PHE A 137 17.48 7.73 0.78
C PHE A 137 16.76 6.70 1.67
N ALA A 138 17.34 5.51 1.83
CA ALA A 138 16.84 4.53 2.79
C ALA A 138 16.85 5.08 4.23
N LEU A 139 17.94 5.73 4.65
CA LEU A 139 18.06 6.36 5.98
C LEU A 139 17.13 7.58 6.12
N TYR A 140 16.92 8.35 5.05
CA TYR A 140 15.93 9.41 5.03
C TYR A 140 14.52 8.86 5.30
N LEU A 141 14.12 7.80 4.60
CA LEU A 141 12.80 7.17 4.79
C LEU A 141 12.66 6.57 6.19
N GLN A 142 13.72 5.99 6.76
CA GLN A 142 13.73 5.56 8.17
C GLN A 142 13.44 6.74 9.10
N SER A 143 14.17 7.84 8.95
CA SER A 143 13.99 9.05 9.77
C SER A 143 12.58 9.65 9.60
N ARG A 144 12.08 9.73 8.36
CA ARG A 144 10.75 10.24 8.06
C ARG A 144 9.66 9.34 8.63
N SER A 145 9.79 8.02 8.52
CA SER A 145 8.90 7.04 9.17
C SER A 145 8.88 7.22 10.69
N SER A 146 10.05 7.37 11.31
CA SER A 146 10.16 7.63 12.76
C SER A 146 9.41 8.91 13.15
N SER A 147 9.51 9.97 12.36
CA SER A 147 8.81 11.22 12.66
C SER A 147 7.30 11.20 12.33
N VAL A 148 6.84 10.59 11.23
CA VAL A 148 5.38 10.55 10.89
C VAL A 148 4.65 9.49 11.69
N PHE A 149 5.23 8.30 11.78
CA PHE A 149 4.54 7.10 12.26
C PHE A 149 5.02 6.67 13.66
N GLN A 150 6.07 7.32 14.18
CA GLN A 150 6.69 6.98 15.47
C GLN A 150 7.27 5.56 15.43
N THR A 151 7.68 5.12 14.23
CA THR A 151 8.24 3.78 13.99
C THR A 151 9.61 3.90 13.34
N ASP A 152 10.65 3.50 14.07
CA ASP A 152 12.04 3.50 13.63
C ASP A 152 12.49 2.07 13.32
N ILE A 153 12.54 1.73 12.03
CA ILE A 153 12.96 0.40 11.56
C ILE A 153 14.19 0.57 10.68
N ASN A 154 15.31 0.01 11.13
CA ASN A 154 16.57 0.04 10.39
C ASN A 154 16.37 -0.56 8.97
N PRO A 155 16.76 0.14 7.88
CA PRO A 155 16.60 -0.35 6.52
C PRO A 155 17.29 -1.69 6.23
N ALA A 156 18.34 -2.05 6.96
CA ALA A 156 19.00 -3.35 6.82
C ALA A 156 18.24 -4.50 7.51
N ALA A 157 17.25 -4.20 8.36
CA ALA A 157 16.40 -5.21 8.99
C ALA A 157 15.60 -5.96 7.92
N ARG A 158 15.43 -7.27 8.12
CA ARG A 158 14.65 -8.13 7.23
C ARG A 158 13.31 -8.43 7.89
N ILE A 159 12.22 -8.00 7.26
CA ILE A 159 10.85 -8.23 7.74
C ILE A 159 10.09 -9.11 6.75
N GLY A 160 9.44 -10.14 7.28
CA GLY A 160 8.58 -11.06 6.52
C GLY A 160 7.29 -10.40 6.03
N LYS A 161 6.27 -11.20 5.72
CA LYS A 161 4.96 -10.76 5.23
C LYS A 161 3.83 -11.21 6.16
N GLY A 162 2.68 -10.54 6.11
CA GLY A 162 1.60 -10.74 7.06
C GLY A 162 1.92 -10.16 8.44
N ILE A 163 2.57 -9.00 8.44
CA ILE A 163 2.98 -8.30 9.67
C ILE A 163 1.85 -7.39 10.13
N PHE A 164 1.55 -7.50 11.41
CA PHE A 164 0.61 -6.64 12.13
C PHE A 164 1.41 -5.86 13.18
N LEU A 165 1.39 -4.53 13.09
CA LEU A 165 2.05 -3.63 14.04
C LEU A 165 0.98 -2.76 14.69
N ASP A 166 0.43 -3.25 15.79
CA ASP A 166 -0.63 -2.57 16.52
C ASP A 166 -0.11 -1.32 17.24
N HIS A 167 -0.96 -0.30 17.32
CA HIS A 167 -0.74 0.88 18.18
C HIS A 167 0.67 1.49 18.10
N ALA A 168 1.28 1.60 16.91
CA ALA A 168 2.68 2.01 16.73
C ALA A 168 3.10 3.38 17.35
N THR A 169 2.19 4.10 18.06
CA THR A 169 2.32 4.85 19.34
C THR A 169 1.28 5.97 19.41
#